data_AF-A0AAV5TG19-F1
#
_entry.id   AF-A0AAV5TG19-F1
#
_cell.length_a   1.000
_cell.length_b   1.000
_cell.length_c   1.000
_cell.angle_alpha   90.00
_cell.angle_beta   90.00
_cell.angle_gamma   90.00
#
_symmetry.space_group_name_H-M   'P 1'
#
loop_
_entity.id
_entity.type
_entity.pdbx_description
1 polymer ?
#
loop_
_entity_poly.entity_id
_entity_poly.type
_entity_poly.pdbx_seq_one_letter_code
_entity_poly.pdbx_strand_id
1 'polypeptide(L)'
;MTTLTTIFDMRNLEFFSETETPRSCKEIGGLIERFHAQAWRMVGPILTTAHFTDTEYAILFALLVWHIDPDDNFPEHILTMCYSLRRCLFDALGSYYRDELRLADYSVRLGNVAMFEHAIQETALLLCKSLQTHHLTVLINEGMS
;
A
#
# COMPACT_ATOMS: atom_id res chain seq x y z
N MET A 1 14.77 -18.66 13.01
CA MET A 1 14.57 -17.56 12.06
C MET A 1 13.07 -17.34 11.94
N THR A 2 12.54 -16.36 12.68
CA THR A 2 11.16 -15.89 12.56
C THR A 2 11.16 -14.83 11.46
N THR A 3 10.75 -15.21 10.25
CA THR A 3 10.48 -14.23 9.20
C THR A 3 9.23 -13.45 9.59
N LEU A 4 9.40 -12.15 9.86
CA LEU A 4 8.35 -11.21 10.23
C LEU A 4 7.59 -10.75 8.98
N THR A 5 7.17 -11.71 8.16
CA THR A 5 6.26 -11.50 7.04
C THR A 5 4.95 -12.15 7.43
N THR A 6 4.06 -11.36 8.02
CA THR A 6 2.66 -11.77 8.22
C THR A 6 2.06 -11.97 6.83
N ILE A 7 1.97 -13.22 6.39
CA ILE A 7 1.23 -13.56 5.18
C ILE A 7 -0.25 -13.41 5.54
N PHE A 8 -0.89 -12.41 4.94
CA PHE A 8 -2.32 -12.19 5.12
C PHE A 8 -3.08 -13.23 4.29
N ASP A 9 -3.27 -14.43 4.86
CA ASP A 9 -4.05 -15.48 4.21
C ASP A 9 -5.54 -15.17 4.33
N MET A 10 -6.09 -14.54 3.29
CA MET A 10 -7.52 -14.23 3.20
C MET A 10 -8.41 -15.47 3.27
N ARG A 11 -7.87 -16.66 3.00
CA ARG A 11 -8.62 -17.93 3.06
C ARG A 11 -8.71 -18.48 4.48
N ASN A 12 -7.94 -17.94 5.41
CA ASN A 12 -7.85 -18.40 6.79
C ASN A 12 -7.95 -17.25 7.80
N LEU A 13 -8.86 -16.31 7.55
CA LEU A 13 -9.12 -15.18 8.45
C LEU A 13 -9.63 -15.65 9.84
N GLU A 14 -10.29 -16.81 9.89
CA GLU A 14 -10.77 -17.43 11.14
C GLU A 14 -9.64 -17.83 12.10
N PHE A 15 -8.42 -18.06 11.60
CA PHE A 15 -7.26 -18.34 12.44
C PHE A 15 -6.86 -17.15 13.32
N PHE A 16 -7.09 -15.91 12.84
CA PHE A 16 -6.73 -14.70 13.59
C PHE A 16 -7.79 -14.30 14.63
N SER A 17 -8.91 -15.04 14.71
CA SER A 17 -10.07 -14.65 15.50
C SER A 17 -10.36 -15.53 16.72
N GLU A 18 -9.38 -16.29 17.22
CA GLU A 18 -9.56 -17.19 18.37
C GLU A 18 -10.08 -16.49 19.64
N THR A 19 -10.06 -15.15 19.70
CA THR A 19 -10.50 -14.34 20.84
C THR A 19 -11.76 -13.49 20.59
N GLU A 20 -12.30 -13.45 19.37
CA GLU A 20 -13.45 -12.60 19.00
C GLU A 20 -14.75 -13.40 18.75
N THR A 21 -15.90 -12.72 18.85
CA THR A 21 -17.19 -13.38 18.57
C THR A 21 -17.34 -13.71 17.09
N PRO A 22 -17.96 -14.86 16.71
CA PRO A 22 -18.10 -15.29 15.31
C PRO A 22 -18.79 -14.26 14.37
N ARG A 23 -19.59 -13.36 14.94
CA ARG A 23 -20.28 -12.29 14.22
C ARG A 23 -19.31 -11.19 13.78
N SER A 24 -18.37 -10.81 14.64
CA SER A 24 -17.32 -9.83 14.33
C SER A 24 -16.39 -10.33 13.22
N CYS A 25 -16.01 -11.61 13.24
CA CYS A 25 -15.14 -12.20 12.23
C CYS A 25 -15.74 -12.16 10.82
N LYS A 26 -17.04 -12.44 10.68
CA LYS A 26 -17.74 -12.34 9.39
C LYS A 26 -17.83 -10.91 8.87
N GLU A 27 -18.04 -9.94 9.76
CA GLU A 27 -18.11 -8.53 9.40
C GLU A 27 -16.73 -8.01 8.94
N ILE A 28 -15.66 -8.38 9.65
CA ILE A 28 -14.27 -8.09 9.29
C ILE A 28 -13.91 -8.77 7.95
N GLY A 29 -14.27 -10.05 7.77
CA GLY A 29 -14.05 -10.76 6.51
C GLY A 29 -14.71 -10.06 5.33
N GLY A 30 -15.99 -9.67 5.45
CA GLY A 30 -16.69 -8.92 4.41
C GLY A 30 -16.11 -7.52 4.17
N LEU A 31 -15.53 -6.88 5.20
CA LEU A 31 -14.80 -5.62 5.03
C LEU A 31 -13.52 -5.82 4.19
N ILE A 32 -12.73 -6.84 4.53
CA ILE A 32 -11.49 -7.18 3.85
C ILE A 32 -11.74 -7.56 2.40
N GLU A 33 -12.76 -8.36 2.11
CA GLU A 33 -13.13 -8.73 0.73
C GLU A 33 -13.51 -7.52 -0.12
N ARG A 34 -14.34 -6.61 0.43
CA ARG A 34 -14.72 -5.37 -0.24
C ARG A 34 -13.51 -4.49 -0.51
N PHE A 35 -12.64 -4.35 0.51
CA PHE A 35 -11.40 -3.63 0.38
C PHE A 35 -10.49 -4.23 -0.69
N HIS A 36 -10.29 -5.55 -0.69
CA HIS A 36 -9.49 -6.25 -1.69
C HIS A 36 -10.03 -6.04 -3.10
N ALA A 37 -11.35 -6.15 -3.29
CA ALA A 37 -11.98 -5.90 -4.58
C ALA A 37 -11.76 -4.45 -5.04
N GLN A 38 -11.83 -3.48 -4.14
CA GLN A 38 -11.59 -2.07 -4.44
C GLN A 38 -10.11 -1.79 -4.75
N ALA A 39 -9.20 -2.30 -3.92
CA ALA A 39 -7.76 -2.27 -4.13
C ALA A 39 -7.40 -2.82 -5.51
N TRP A 40 -7.92 -4.01 -5.83
CA TRP A 40 -7.68 -4.66 -7.12
C TRP A 40 -8.21 -3.85 -8.30
N ARG A 41 -9.33 -3.15 -8.16
CA ARG A 41 -9.85 -2.25 -9.22
C ARG A 41 -8.93 -1.06 -9.48
N MET A 42 -8.17 -0.61 -8.49
CA MET A 42 -7.23 0.51 -8.62
C MET A 42 -5.87 0.05 -9.14
N VAL A 43 -5.31 -1.00 -8.53
CA VAL A 43 -3.93 -1.44 -8.79
C VAL A 43 -3.83 -2.50 -9.88
N GLY A 44 -4.88 -3.29 -10.10
CA GLY A 44 -4.92 -4.41 -11.05
C GLY A 44 -4.64 -4.00 -12.49
N PRO A 45 -5.31 -2.98 -13.04
CA PRO A 45 -5.02 -2.51 -14.40
C PRO A 45 -3.55 -2.09 -14.59
N ILE A 46 -2.96 -1.42 -13.60
CA ILE A 46 -1.57 -0.97 -13.64
C ILE A 46 -0.63 -2.19 -13.62
N LEU A 47 -0.86 -3.15 -12.71
CA LEU A 47 -0.08 -4.40 -12.65
C LEU A 47 -0.13 -5.19 -13.95
N THR A 48 -1.30 -5.28 -14.58
CA THR A 48 -1.47 -6.04 -15.82
C THR A 48 -0.82 -5.36 -17.03
N THR A 49 -0.62 -4.05 -17.00
CA THR A 49 -0.12 -3.27 -18.15
C THR A 49 1.35 -2.86 -18.02
N ALA A 50 1.83 -2.58 -16.81
CA ALA A 50 3.14 -1.99 -16.59
C ALA A 50 4.30 -3.00 -16.65
N HIS A 51 4.03 -4.29 -16.45
CA HIS A 51 5.04 -5.37 -16.49
C HIS A 51 6.33 -5.03 -15.72
N PHE A 52 6.18 -4.66 -14.45
CA PHE A 52 7.30 -4.27 -13.60
C PHE A 52 8.33 -5.41 -13.44
N THR A 53 9.62 -5.06 -13.45
CA THR A 53 10.72 -5.95 -13.09
C THR A 53 10.87 -6.08 -11.58
N ASP A 54 11.62 -7.08 -11.13
CA ASP A 54 11.95 -7.25 -9.71
C ASP A 54 12.65 -6.02 -9.12
N THR A 55 13.52 -5.37 -9.90
CA THR A 55 14.19 -4.11 -9.50
C THR A 55 13.18 -2.98 -9.31
N GLU A 56 12.20 -2.86 -10.21
CA GLU A 56 11.13 -1.86 -10.09
C GLU A 56 10.26 -2.13 -8.87
N TYR A 57 9.92 -3.39 -8.59
CA TYR A 57 9.19 -3.75 -7.37
C TYR A 57 9.99 -3.43 -6.10
N ALA A 58 11.29 -3.71 -6.07
CA ALA A 58 12.14 -3.37 -4.92
C ALA A 58 12.18 -1.85 -4.67
N ILE A 59 12.29 -1.05 -5.73
CA ILE A 59 12.26 0.41 -5.64
C ILE A 59 10.86 0.91 -5.21
N LEU A 60 9.78 0.32 -5.72
CA LEU A 60 8.42 0.61 -5.27
C LEU A 60 8.25 0.37 -3.77
N PHE A 61 8.73 -0.77 -3.24
CA PHE A 61 8.70 -1.01 -1.79
C PHE A 61 9.45 0.06 -1.00
N ALA A 62 10.63 0.46 -1.47
CA ALA A 62 11.39 1.54 -0.84
C ALA A 62 10.63 2.88 -0.90
N LEU A 63 10.02 3.22 -2.04
CA LEU A 63 9.21 4.43 -2.19
C LEU A 63 8.01 4.46 -1.24
N LEU A 64 7.34 3.32 -1.04
CA LEU A 64 6.23 3.19 -0.10
C LEU A 64 6.66 3.38 1.36
N VAL A 65 7.84 2.85 1.75
CA VAL A 65 8.38 3.04 3.10
C VAL A 65 8.72 4.50 3.38
N TRP A 66 9.26 5.20 2.39
CA TRP A 66 9.65 6.61 2.51
C TRP A 66 8.55 7.59 2.08
N HIS A 67 7.32 7.10 1.91
CA HIS A 67 6.18 7.96 1.73
C HIS A 67 5.75 8.53 3.09
N ILE A 68 5.77 9.86 3.20
CA ILE A 68 5.28 10.58 4.35
C ILE A 68 4.20 11.54 3.85
N ASP A 69 3.07 11.58 4.56
CA ASP A 69 2.03 12.56 4.29
C ASP A 69 2.56 13.95 4.69
N PRO A 70 2.58 14.95 3.78
CA PRO A 70 2.98 16.31 4.13
C PRO A 70 2.14 16.92 5.26
N ASP A 71 0.92 16.43 5.46
CA ASP A 71 0.02 16.88 6.54
C ASP A 71 0.38 16.25 7.90
N ASP A 72 1.25 15.23 7.92
CA ASP A 72 1.78 14.69 9.16
C ASP A 72 2.75 15.69 9.80
N ASN A 73 2.59 15.94 11.11
CA ASN A 73 3.42 16.86 11.88
C ASN A 73 4.83 16.28 12.19
N PHE A 74 5.59 15.94 11.15
CA PHE A 74 6.98 15.53 11.28
C PHE A 74 7.93 16.72 11.37
N PRO A 75 9.06 16.58 12.09
CA PRO A 75 10.12 17.58 12.05
C PRO A 75 10.65 17.82 10.62
N GLU A 76 10.97 19.07 10.28
CA GLU A 76 11.43 19.48 8.94
C GLU A 76 12.64 18.66 8.45
N HIS A 77 13.55 18.29 9.35
CA HIS A 77 14.73 17.50 8.99
C HIS A 77 14.37 16.07 8.53
N ILE A 78 13.29 15.48 9.07
CA ILE A 78 12.78 14.17 8.65
C ILE A 78 12.14 14.28 7.28
N LEU A 79 11.29 15.30 7.07
CA LEU A 79 10.67 15.55 5.76
C LEU A 79 11.72 15.75 4.66
N THR A 80 12.74 16.57 4.94
CA THR A 80 13.87 16.82 4.04
C THR A 80 14.61 15.52 3.70
N MET A 81 14.89 14.69 4.71
CA MET A 81 15.53 13.39 4.52
C MET A 81 14.69 12.47 3.62
N CYS A 82 13.39 12.38 3.85
CA CYS A 82 12.49 11.53 3.06
C CYS A 82 12.41 12.00 1.60
N TYR A 83 12.27 13.31 1.35
CA TYR A 83 12.30 13.83 -0.02
C TYR A 83 13.63 13.58 -0.71
N SER A 84 14.75 13.71 0.00
CA SER A 84 16.08 13.40 -0.53
C SER A 84 16.21 11.92 -0.90
N LEU A 85 15.73 11.01 -0.05
CA LEU A 85 15.77 9.57 -0.31
C LEU A 85 14.88 9.18 -1.49
N ARG A 86 13.66 9.71 -1.55
CA ARG A 86 12.75 9.49 -2.70
C ARG A 86 13.36 9.97 -4.00
N ARG A 87 13.98 11.15 -4.01
CA ARG A 87 14.71 11.65 -5.18
C ARG A 87 15.83 10.72 -5.60
N CYS A 88 16.63 10.25 -4.64
CA CYS A 88 17.70 9.28 -4.89
C CYS A 88 17.16 7.98 -5.52
N LEU A 89 16.02 7.48 -5.05
CA LEU A 89 15.36 6.29 -5.62
C LEU A 89 14.92 6.51 -7.07
N PHE A 90 14.33 7.66 -7.39
CA PHE A 90 13.95 7.98 -8.78
C PHE A 90 15.16 8.20 -9.69
N ASP A 91 16.23 8.82 -9.19
CA ASP A 91 17.48 8.98 -9.94
C ASP A 91 18.12 7.61 -10.22
N ALA A 92 18.13 6.71 -9.23
CA ALA A 92 18.62 5.34 -9.38
C ALA A 92 17.78 4.54 -10.39
N LEU A 93 16.45 4.70 -10.36
CA LEU A 93 15.54 4.08 -11.31
C LEU A 93 15.78 4.59 -12.75
N GLY A 94 16.03 5.90 -12.91
CA GLY A 94 16.39 6.50 -14.19
C GLY A 94 17.72 5.96 -14.74
N SER A 95 18.73 5.79 -13.88
CA SER A 95 19.99 5.14 -14.26
C SER A 95 19.79 3.67 -14.63
N TYR A 96 19.03 2.90 -13.84
CA TYR A 96 18.67 1.51 -14.18
C TYR A 96 18.02 1.39 -15.56
N TYR A 97 17.07 2.27 -15.89
CA TYR A 97 16.41 2.27 -17.20
C TYR A 97 17.36 2.57 -18.36
N ARG A 98 18.30 3.50 -18.19
CA ARG A 98 19.27 3.86 -19.24
C ARG A 98 20.39 2.83 -19.38
N ASP A 99 20.93 2.38 -18.25
CA ASP A 99 22.18 1.62 -18.22
C ASP A 99 21.94 0.12 -18.37
N GLU A 100 20.88 -0.40 -17.74
CA GLU A 100 20.56 -1.83 -17.80
C GLU A 100 19.51 -2.14 -18.86
N LEU A 101 18.38 -1.42 -18.87
CA LEU A 101 17.32 -1.67 -19.85
C LEU A 101 17.56 -1.01 -21.21
N ARG A 102 18.58 -0.15 -21.32
CA ARG A 102 18.95 0.56 -22.56
C ARG A 102 17.80 1.32 -23.19
N LEU A 103 16.92 1.89 -22.37
CA LEU A 103 15.77 2.67 -22.83
C LEU A 103 16.20 4.10 -23.16
N ALA A 104 15.94 4.53 -24.39
CA ALA A 104 16.13 5.92 -24.81
C ALA A 104 15.07 6.87 -24.21
N ASP A 105 13.83 6.38 -24.11
CA ASP A 105 12.73 7.04 -23.43
C ASP A 105 12.12 6.08 -22.40
N TYR A 106 12.19 6.48 -21.14
CA TYR A 106 11.66 5.73 -20.00
C TYR A 106 10.59 6.51 -19.23
N SER A 107 10.12 7.64 -19.78
CA SER A 107 9.13 8.52 -19.14
C SER A 107 7.82 7.79 -18.82
N VAL A 108 7.30 7.00 -19.76
CA VAL A 108 6.09 6.18 -19.58
C VAL A 108 6.26 5.18 -18.44
N ARG A 109 7.42 4.53 -18.38
CA ARG A 109 7.70 3.49 -17.37
C ARG A 109 7.84 4.09 -15.98
N LEU A 110 8.53 5.23 -15.88
CA LEU A 110 8.62 6.03 -14.66
C LEU A 110 7.24 6.52 -14.21
N GLY A 111 6.40 6.95 -15.15
CA GLY A 111 5.01 7.33 -14.91
C GLY A 111 4.19 6.16 -14.36
N ASN A 112 4.36 4.96 -14.90
CA ASN A 112 3.69 3.76 -14.40
C ASN A 112 4.11 3.44 -12.95
N VAL A 113 5.40 3.55 -12.62
CA VAL A 113 5.90 3.38 -11.25
C VAL A 113 5.26 4.40 -10.30
N ALA A 114 5.27 5.68 -10.68
CA ALA A 114 4.68 6.74 -9.86
C ALA A 114 3.16 6.59 -9.69
N MET A 115 2.44 6.24 -10.77
CA MET A 115 1.00 5.96 -10.70
C MET A 115 0.69 4.75 -9.81
N PHE A 116 1.51 3.71 -9.88
CA PHE A 116 1.33 2.52 -9.05
C PHE A 116 1.58 2.82 -7.57
N GLU A 117 2.65 3.55 -7.27
CA GLU A 117 2.97 4.03 -5.92
C GLU A 117 1.77 4.79 -5.32
N HIS A 118 1.24 5.76 -6.07
CA HIS A 118 0.08 6.54 -5.67
C HIS A 118 -1.19 5.69 -5.50
N ALA A 119 -1.43 4.73 -6.40
CA ALA A 119 -2.59 3.85 -6.31
C ALA A 119 -2.55 2.99 -5.03
N ILE A 120 -1.36 2.54 -4.62
CA ILE A 120 -1.19 1.81 -3.35
C ILE A 120 -1.46 2.73 -2.15
N GLN A 121 -0.97 3.96 -2.17
CA GLN A 121 -1.21 4.94 -1.10
C GLN A 121 -2.69 5.22 -0.91
N GLU A 122 -3.40 5.53 -1.98
CA GLU A 122 -4.85 5.74 -1.95
C GLU A 122 -5.59 4.52 -1.43
N THR A 123 -5.16 3.33 -1.85
CA THR A 123 -5.72 2.07 -1.36
C THR A 123 -5.50 1.92 0.15
N ALA A 124 -4.29 2.20 0.66
CA ALA A 124 -4.02 2.15 2.10
C ALA A 124 -4.88 3.15 2.89
N LEU A 125 -5.05 4.38 2.38
CA LEU A 125 -5.90 5.40 2.99
C LEU A 125 -7.37 4.95 3.03
N LEU A 126 -7.87 4.32 1.97
CA LEU A 126 -9.22 3.76 1.93
C LEU A 126 -9.43 2.65 2.96
N LEU A 127 -8.42 1.80 3.19
CA LEU A 127 -8.48 0.79 4.26
C LEU A 127 -8.59 1.45 5.62
N CYS A 128 -7.72 2.42 5.93
CA CYS A 128 -7.74 3.14 7.20
C CYS A 128 -9.09 3.80 7.47
N LYS A 129 -9.65 4.50 6.47
CA LYS A 129 -10.99 5.12 6.57
C LYS A 129 -12.09 4.09 6.79
N SER A 130 -12.02 2.95 6.11
CA SER A 130 -13.00 1.87 6.21
C SER A 130 -12.98 1.23 7.61
N LEU A 131 -11.79 1.00 8.17
CA LEU A 131 -11.60 0.49 9.53
C LEU A 131 -12.10 1.48 10.59
N GLN A 132 -11.78 2.78 10.45
CA GLN A 132 -12.26 3.82 11.36
C GLN A 132 -13.80 3.91 11.35
N THR A 133 -14.40 3.88 10.15
CA THR A 133 -15.87 3.92 10.00
C THR A 133 -16.52 2.69 10.63
N HIS A 134 -15.93 1.51 10.46
CA HIS A 134 -16.42 0.29 11.09
C HIS A 134 -16.35 0.38 12.62
N HIS A 135 -15.22 0.84 13.16
CA HIS A 135 -15.04 1.00 14.61
C HIS A 135 -16.06 1.97 15.22
N LEU A 136 -16.29 3.13 14.59
CA LEU A 136 -17.31 4.09 15.03
C LEU A 136 -18.72 3.49 15.00
N THR A 137 -19.03 2.68 13.99
CA THR A 137 -20.33 2.01 13.86
C THR A 137 -20.56 1.01 15.00
N VAL A 138 -19.52 0.26 15.38
CA VAL A 138 -19.58 -0.68 16.51
C VAL A 138 -19.84 0.08 17.82
N LEU A 139 -19.08 1.15 18.09
CA LEU A 139 -19.23 1.96 19.31
C LEU A 139 -20.63 2.57 19.46
N ILE A 140 -21.21 3.07 18.35
CA ILE A 140 -22.57 3.64 18.37
C ILE A 140 -23.61 2.55 18.70
N ASN A 141 -23.48 1.36 18.12
CA ASN A 141 -24.42 0.27 18.34
C ASN A 141 -24.34 -0.29 19.77
N GLU A 142 -23.16 -0.33 20.38
CA GLU A 142 -22.96 -0.77 21.77
C GLU A 142 -23.38 0.29 22.80
N GLY A 143 -23.24 1.58 22.48
CA GLY A 143 -23.69 2.67 23.36
C GLY A 143 -25.21 2.88 23.40
N MET A 144 -25.95 2.25 22.47
CA MET A 144 -27.41 2.33 22.37
C MET A 144 -28.15 1.09 22.91
N SER A 145 -27.42 0.06 23.34
CA SER A 145 -27.94 -1.18 23.96
C SER A 145 -27.79 -1.18 25.47
#